data_AF-A0A536DF74-F1
#
_entry.id   AF-A0A536DF74-F1
#
_cell.length_a   1.000
_cell.length_b   1.000
_cell.length_c   1.000
_cell.angle_alpha   90.00
_cell.angle_beta   90.00
_cell.angle_gamma   90.00
#
_symmetry.space_group_name_H-M   'P 1'
#
loop_
_entity.id
_entity.type
_entity.pdbx_description
1 polymer ?
#
loop_
_entity_poly.entity_id
_entity_poly.type
_entity_poly.pdbx_seq_one_letter_code
_entity_poly.pdbx_strand_id
1 'polypeptide(L)'
;MLTIASIESRASVALRRSVSYDECLDLAADGNVVATRLIAESGRALGRLVAAVANIAMARKIILSGEGMRLAVVAHDAVAEGIRLDRDPFAEPLETEIHLTDFDEWARGAAATAIQSYVIGGF
;
A
#
# COMPACT_ATOMS: atom_id res chain seq x y z
N MET A 1 -3.02 -5.11 10.53
CA MET A 1 -4.17 -4.35 10.02
C MET A 1 -3.86 -3.83 8.62
N LEU A 2 -4.31 -4.53 7.58
CA LEU A 2 -4.03 -4.11 6.20
C LEU A 2 -5.27 -4.03 5.32
N THR A 3 -6.41 -4.56 5.78
CA THR A 3 -7.66 -4.46 5.03
C THR A 3 -8.38 -3.17 5.37
N ILE A 4 -9.04 -2.58 4.36
CA ILE A 4 -9.89 -1.39 4.48
C ILE A 4 -10.90 -1.57 5.62
N ALA A 5 -11.65 -2.68 5.62
CA ALA A 5 -12.63 -2.98 6.66
C ALA A 5 -12.03 -3.05 8.08
N SER A 6 -10.79 -3.54 8.22
CA SER A 6 -10.12 -3.56 9.51
C SER A 6 -9.80 -2.13 9.97
N ILE A 7 -9.25 -1.30 9.07
CA ILE A 7 -8.91 0.12 9.32
C ILE A 7 -10.16 0.89 9.74
N GLU A 8 -11.25 0.78 8.97
CA GLU A 8 -12.54 1.40 9.28
C GLU A 8 -13.09 0.96 10.62
N SER A 9 -13.06 -0.35 10.91
CA SER A 9 -13.54 -0.89 12.18
C SER A 9 -12.76 -0.31 13.37
N ARG A 10 -11.42 -0.31 13.32
CA ARG A 10 -10.63 0.23 14.44
C ARG A 10 -10.72 1.75 14.53
N ALA A 11 -10.76 2.46 13.41
CA ALA A 11 -10.95 3.92 13.39
C ALA A 11 -12.30 4.29 14.00
N SER A 12 -13.36 3.56 13.64
CA SER A 12 -14.71 3.81 14.13
C SER A 12 -14.83 3.57 15.64
N VAL A 13 -14.22 2.50 16.15
CA VAL A 13 -14.14 2.24 17.59
C VAL A 13 -13.36 3.34 18.31
N ALA A 14 -12.20 3.74 17.78
CA ALA A 14 -11.32 4.72 18.42
C ALA A 14 -11.92 6.14 18.43
N LEU A 15 -12.65 6.52 17.37
CA LEU A 15 -13.29 7.83 17.22
C LEU A 15 -14.75 7.86 17.70
N ARG A 16 -15.28 6.71 18.17
CA ARG A 16 -16.65 6.54 18.70
C ARG A 16 -17.77 6.97 17.73
N ARG A 17 -17.54 6.79 16.43
CA ARG A 17 -18.52 7.02 15.36
C ARG A 17 -18.15 6.17 14.15
N SER A 18 -19.06 5.98 13.20
CA SER A 18 -18.67 5.40 11.92
C SER A 18 -17.69 6.33 11.19
N VAL A 19 -16.62 5.76 10.65
CA VAL A 19 -15.58 6.47 9.89
C VAL A 19 -15.23 5.62 8.68
N SER A 20 -15.33 6.20 7.49
CA SER A 20 -14.89 5.51 6.26
C SER A 20 -13.37 5.48 6.18
N TYR A 21 -12.85 4.64 5.30
CA TYR A 21 -11.42 4.54 5.07
C TYR A 21 -10.81 5.87 4.60
N ASP A 22 -11.46 6.52 3.62
CA ASP A 22 -10.98 7.80 3.09
C ASP A 22 -11.01 8.90 4.15
N GLU A 23 -12.07 8.94 4.96
CA GLU A 23 -12.16 9.90 6.07
C GLU A 23 -11.08 9.65 7.12
N CYS A 24 -10.75 8.38 7.42
CA CYS A 24 -9.67 8.06 8.34
C CYS A 24 -8.31 8.55 7.84
N LEU A 25 -8.07 8.48 6.54
CA LEU A 25 -6.85 8.98 5.92
C LEU A 25 -6.80 10.52 5.92
N ASP A 26 -7.91 11.18 5.62
CA ASP A 26 -8.00 12.64 5.64
C ASP A 26 -7.77 13.19 7.06
N LEU A 27 -8.42 12.58 8.06
CA LEU A 27 -8.18 12.91 9.47
C LEU A 27 -6.71 12.73 9.88
N ALA A 28 -6.05 11.68 9.38
CA ALA A 28 -4.64 11.45 9.66
C ALA A 28 -3.73 12.51 9.01
N ALA A 29 -4.05 12.91 7.78
CA ALA A 29 -3.34 13.98 7.06
C ALA A 29 -3.54 15.35 7.73
N ASP A 30 -4.72 15.59 8.29
CA ASP A 30 -5.07 16.80 9.07
C ASP A 30 -4.48 16.80 10.49
N GLY A 31 -3.76 15.74 10.88
CA GLY A 31 -3.07 15.65 12.18
C GLY A 31 -3.95 15.22 13.35
N ASN A 32 -5.11 14.61 13.11
CA ASN A 32 -5.89 13.99 14.17
C ASN A 32 -5.07 12.88 14.85
N VAL A 33 -4.73 13.08 16.13
CA VAL A 33 -3.82 12.20 16.89
C VAL A 33 -4.23 10.73 16.86
N VAL A 34 -5.52 10.44 16.92
CA VAL A 34 -6.04 9.06 16.91
C VAL A 34 -5.87 8.44 15.53
N ALA A 35 -6.30 9.14 14.47
CA ALA A 35 -6.20 8.67 13.10
C ALA A 35 -4.72 8.54 12.65
N THR A 36 -3.87 9.54 12.94
CA THR A 36 -2.44 9.52 12.60
C THR A 36 -1.75 8.29 13.20
N ARG A 37 -2.01 7.95 14.47
CA ARG A 37 -1.42 6.76 15.11
C ARG A 37 -1.88 5.47 14.46
N LEU A 38 -3.16 5.36 14.15
CA LEU A 38 -3.73 4.17 13.53
C LEU A 38 -3.19 3.97 12.11
N ILE A 39 -3.19 5.03 11.30
CA ILE A 39 -2.68 5.02 9.93
C ILE A 39 -1.17 4.75 9.91
N ALA A 40 -0.39 5.28 10.85
CA ALA A 40 1.03 4.95 10.98
C ALA A 40 1.28 3.49 11.40
N GLU A 41 0.40 2.87 12.19
CA GLU A 41 0.47 1.44 12.49
C GLU A 41 0.20 0.58 11.25
N SER A 42 -0.84 0.93 10.48
CA SER A 42 -1.13 0.28 9.20
C SER A 42 -0.02 0.49 8.16
N GLY A 43 0.55 1.70 8.08
CA GLY A 43 1.70 2.02 7.21
C GLY A 43 2.93 1.17 7.55
N ARG A 44 3.30 1.06 8.84
CA ARG A 44 4.39 0.16 9.26
C ARG A 44 4.10 -1.29 8.91
N ALA A 45 2.88 -1.77 9.12
CA ALA A 45 2.50 -3.12 8.74
C ALA A 45 2.62 -3.36 7.22
N LEU A 46 2.28 -2.35 6.39
CA LEU A 46 2.43 -2.42 4.94
C LEU A 46 3.92 -2.46 4.57
N GLY A 47 4.75 -1.60 5.16
CA GLY A 47 6.19 -1.59 4.94
C GLY A 47 6.85 -2.94 5.25
N ARG A 48 6.43 -3.59 6.34
CA ARG A 48 6.90 -4.94 6.69
C ARG A 48 6.49 -6.00 5.66
N LEU A 49 5.25 -5.92 5.15
CA LEU A 49 4.81 -6.80 4.06
C LEU A 49 5.65 -6.58 2.80
N VAL A 50 5.92 -5.32 2.44
CA VAL A 50 6.77 -4.96 1.29
C VAL A 50 8.18 -5.53 1.46
N ALA A 51 8.80 -5.36 2.63
CA ALA A 51 10.11 -5.95 2.92
C ALA A 51 10.10 -7.48 2.81
N ALA A 52 9.08 -8.15 3.36
CA ALA A 52 8.95 -9.59 3.26
C ALA A 52 8.86 -10.07 1.81
N VAL A 53 8.03 -9.42 0.99
CA VAL A 53 7.92 -9.72 -0.44
C VAL A 53 9.25 -9.48 -1.16
N ALA A 54 9.90 -8.34 -0.92
CA ALA A 54 11.17 -8.01 -1.55
C ALA A 54 12.29 -9.00 -1.18
N ASN A 55 12.34 -9.44 0.08
CA ASN A 55 13.31 -10.42 0.57
C ASN A 55 13.10 -11.80 -0.06
N ILE A 56 11.85 -12.25 -0.19
CA ILE A 56 11.53 -13.57 -0.73
C ILE A 56 11.71 -13.60 -2.26
N ALA A 57 11.20 -12.58 -2.94
CA ALA A 57 11.25 -12.50 -4.40
C ALA A 57 12.59 -11.98 -4.95
N MET A 58 13.48 -11.49 -4.07
CA MET A 58 14.71 -10.78 -4.44
C MET A 58 14.44 -9.61 -5.39
N ALA A 59 13.29 -8.96 -5.23
CA ALA A 59 12.85 -7.87 -6.09
C ALA A 59 13.68 -6.61 -5.82
N ARG A 60 14.10 -5.93 -6.89
CA ARG A 60 14.82 -4.65 -6.80
C ARG A 60 13.88 -3.43 -6.76
N LYS A 61 12.65 -3.61 -7.27
CA LYS A 61 11.61 -2.59 -7.31
C LYS A 61 10.27 -3.20 -6.95
N ILE A 62 9.49 -2.49 -6.13
CA ILE A 62 8.11 -2.84 -5.79
C ILE A 62 7.20 -1.71 -6.24
N ILE A 63 6.18 -2.05 -7.04
CA ILE A 63 5.11 -1.13 -7.41
C ILE A 63 3.94 -1.40 -6.49
N LEU A 64 3.54 -0.37 -5.74
CA LEU A 64 2.39 -0.36 -4.87
C LEU A 64 1.20 0.20 -5.63
N SER A 65 0.20 -0.64 -5.89
CA SER A 65 -0.93 -0.32 -6.75
C SER A 65 -2.23 -0.90 -6.19
N GLY A 66 -3.38 -0.46 -6.73
CA GLY A 66 -4.71 -0.94 -6.39
C GLY A 66 -5.45 -0.06 -5.39
N GLU A 67 -6.64 -0.52 -5.02
CA GLU A 67 -7.53 0.19 -4.09
C GLU A 67 -6.89 0.33 -2.71
N GLY A 68 -7.06 1.50 -2.08
CA GLY A 68 -6.53 1.77 -0.75
C GLY A 68 -5.03 2.09 -0.73
N MET A 69 -4.39 2.33 -1.88
CA MET A 69 -2.97 2.67 -1.88
C MET A 69 -2.68 4.11 -1.41
N ARG A 70 -3.71 4.93 -1.21
CA ARG A 70 -3.60 6.24 -0.55
C ARG A 70 -3.02 6.10 0.88
N LEU A 71 -3.14 4.92 1.52
CA LEU A 71 -2.42 4.59 2.77
C LEU A 71 -0.91 4.79 2.64
N ALA A 72 -0.30 4.32 1.54
CA ALA A 72 1.15 4.41 1.37
C ALA A 72 1.62 5.86 1.17
N VAL A 73 0.73 6.74 0.70
CA VAL A 73 0.99 8.18 0.57
C VAL A 73 0.88 8.86 1.95
N VAL A 74 -0.24 8.69 2.65
CA VAL A 74 -0.49 9.35 3.94
C VAL A 74 0.45 8.83 5.03
N ALA A 75 0.77 7.53 4.99
CA ALA A 75 1.66 6.87 5.95
C ALA A 75 3.09 6.68 5.40
N HIS A 76 3.54 7.49 4.44
CA HIS A 76 4.81 7.32 3.73
C HIS A 76 5.99 6.98 4.65
N ASP A 77 6.21 7.80 5.68
CA ASP A 77 7.35 7.62 6.60
C ASP A 77 7.22 6.34 7.43
N ALA A 78 6.00 5.97 7.81
CA ALA A 78 5.72 4.74 8.52
C ALA A 78 5.91 3.50 7.63
N VAL A 79 5.59 3.58 6.33
CA VAL A 79 5.89 2.53 5.36
C VAL A 79 7.40 2.38 5.19
N ALA A 80 8.13 3.48 4.97
CA ALA A 80 9.58 3.47 4.86
C ALA A 80 10.25 2.90 6.12
N GLU A 81 9.73 3.24 7.31
CA GLU A 81 10.14 2.66 8.58
C GLU A 81 9.95 1.14 8.62
N GLY A 82 8.75 0.68 8.27
CA GLY A 82 8.42 -0.75 8.25
C GLY A 82 9.30 -1.54 7.28
N ILE A 83 9.64 -0.95 6.12
CA ILE A 83 10.56 -1.56 5.15
C ILE A 83 11.96 -1.68 5.78
N ARG A 84 12.47 -0.58 6.34
CA ARG A 84 13.84 -0.51 6.87
C ARG A 84 14.06 -1.48 8.03
N LEU A 85 13.06 -1.69 8.89
CA LEU A 85 13.17 -2.60 10.03
C LEU A 85 13.29 -4.08 9.65
N ASP A 86 12.71 -4.47 8.52
CA ASP A 86 12.65 -5.88 8.09
C ASP A 86 13.58 -6.16 6.88
N ARG A 87 14.41 -5.20 6.48
CA ARG A 87 15.47 -5.33 5.46
C ARG A 87 16.85 -5.46 6.10
N ASP A 88 17.76 -6.17 5.43
CA ASP A 88 19.16 -6.19 5.82
C ASP A 88 19.75 -4.77 5.74
N PRO A 89 20.39 -4.24 6.80
CA PRO A 89 20.98 -2.90 6.81
C PRO A 89 22.05 -2.66 5.75
N PHE A 90 22.67 -3.73 5.22
CA PHE A 90 23.69 -3.67 4.16
C PHE A 90 23.12 -3.90 2.76
N ALA A 91 21.83 -4.22 2.63
CA ALA A 91 21.22 -4.36 1.32
C ALA A 91 21.06 -2.99 0.63
N GLU A 92 21.07 -3.01 -0.69
CA GLU A 92 20.70 -1.83 -1.48
C GLU A 92 19.28 -1.34 -1.09
N PRO A 93 19.05 -0.02 -1.05
CA PRO A 93 17.73 0.54 -0.82
C PRO A 93 16.71 -0.02 -1.82
N LEU A 94 15.55 -0.45 -1.31
CA LEU A 94 14.47 -0.95 -2.15
C LEU A 94 13.78 0.23 -2.85
N GLU A 95 13.70 0.20 -4.17
CA GLU A 95 12.92 1.18 -4.92
C GLU A 95 11.41 0.86 -4.76
N THR A 96 10.64 1.81 -4.23
CA THR A 96 9.18 1.69 -4.15
C THR A 96 8.49 2.81 -4.92
N GLU A 97 7.54 2.45 -5.76
CA GLU A 97 6.74 3.41 -6.53
C GLU A 97 5.26 3.21 -6.20
N ILE A 98 4.55 4.30 -5.94
CA ILE A 98 3.11 4.26 -5.65
C ILE A 98 2.35 4.68 -6.90
N HIS A 99 1.55 3.76 -7.42
CA HIS A 99 0.61 4.02 -8.50
C HIS A 99 -0.80 4.01 -7.92
N LEU A 100 -1.38 5.21 -7.79
CA LEU A 100 -2.80 5.34 -7.49
C LEU A 100 -3.55 4.99 -8.78
N THR A 101 -3.77 3.68 -8.97
CA THR A 101 -4.24 3.19 -10.25
C THR A 101 -5.75 3.27 -10.36
N ASP A 102 -6.20 3.77 -11.51
CA ASP A 102 -7.60 3.82 -11.89
C ASP A 102 -7.97 2.62 -12.78
N PHE A 103 -9.25 2.48 -13.10
CA PHE A 103 -9.78 1.42 -13.96
C PHE A 103 -9.01 1.24 -15.28
N ASP A 104 -8.47 2.33 -15.83
CA ASP A 104 -7.80 2.34 -17.13
C ASP A 104 -6.50 1.53 -17.16
N GLU A 105 -5.78 1.40 -16.04
CA GLU A 105 -4.56 0.57 -16.00
C GLU A 105 -4.89 -0.92 -15.97
N TRP A 106 -6.00 -1.29 -15.34
CA TRP A 106 -6.53 -2.66 -15.40
C TRP A 106 -6.95 -3.03 -16.82
N ALA A 107 -7.70 -2.14 -17.49
CA ALA A 107 -8.13 -2.33 -18.87
C ALA A 107 -6.92 -2.44 -19.82
N ARG A 108 -5.89 -1.62 -19.61
CA ARG A 108 -4.65 -1.66 -20.37
C ARG A 108 -3.87 -2.95 -20.16
N GLY A 109 -3.80 -3.45 -18.93
CA GLY A 109 -3.21 -4.75 -18.63
C GLY A 109 -3.90 -5.89 -19.38
N ALA A 110 -5.23 -5.93 -19.34
CA ALA A 110 -6.02 -6.92 -20.08
C ALA A 110 -5.80 -6.84 -21.60
N ALA A 111 -5.80 -5.63 -22.16
CA ALA A 111 -5.54 -5.41 -23.58
C ALA A 111 -4.12 -5.85 -23.97
N ALA A 112 -3.12 -5.52 -23.15
CA ALA A 112 -1.74 -5.94 -23.38
C ALA A 112 -1.61 -7.47 -23.38
N THR A 113 -2.25 -8.17 -22.44
CA THR A 113 -2.28 -9.64 -22.42
C THR A 113 -2.96 -10.21 -23.67
N ALA A 114 -4.09 -9.65 -24.10
CA ALA A 114 -4.77 -10.09 -25.32
C ALA A 114 -3.91 -9.90 -26.59
N ILE A 115 -3.23 -8.76 -26.70
CA ILE A 115 -2.29 -8.47 -27.79
C ILE A 115 -1.11 -9.45 -27.75
N GLN A 116 -0.52 -9.68 -26.57
CA GLN A 116 0.58 -10.63 -26.40
C GLN A 116 0.16 -12.04 -26.82
N SER A 117 -1.01 -12.51 -26.40
CA SER A 117 -1.56 -13.80 -26.83
C SER A 117 -1.71 -13.88 -28.35
N TYR A 118 -2.28 -12.85 -28.98
CA TYR A 118 -2.46 -12.84 -30.43
C TYR A 118 -1.12 -12.82 -31.21
N VAL A 119 -0.15 -12.04 -30.76
CA VAL A 119 1.14 -11.84 -31.47
C VAL A 119 2.12 -12.99 -31.22
N ILE A 120 2.19 -13.52 -29.99
CA ILE A 120 3.19 -14.50 -29.58
C ILE A 120 2.65 -15.95 -29.72
N GLY A 121 1.34 -16.11 -29.94
CA GLY A 121 0.69 -17.42 -30.06
C GLY A 121 0.37 -18.06 -28.70
N GLY A 122 -0.22 -17.27 -27.79
CA GLY A 122 -0.60 -17.69 -26.44
C GLY A 122 -2.02 -18.26 -26.36
N PHE A 123 -2.08 -19.60 -26.33
CA PHE A 123 -3.21 -20.56 -26.37
C PHE A 123 -3.95 -20.69 -27.70
#